data_AF-A0A1H3LQ73-F1
#
_entry.id   AF-A0A1H3LQ73-F1
#
_cell.length_a   1.000
_cell.length_b   1.000
_cell.length_c   1.000
_cell.angle_alpha   90.00
_cell.angle_beta   90.00
_cell.angle_gamma   90.00
#
_symmetry.space_group_name_H-M   'P 1'
#
loop_
_entity.id
_entity.type
_entity.pdbx_description
1 polymer ?
#
loop_
_entity_poly.entity_id
_entity_poly.type
_entity_poly.pdbx_seq_one_letter_code
_entity_poly.pdbx_strand_id
1 'polypeptide(L)'
;MELFVIGQGFDKIKVGTQVNKISAAQYYNGIGFKYVVCNLWEYLSFVKKFKDRRVIMKTVWLVNPYGPIEGEKWRAYSFNQFGKYLSRNGFNVIWWTANFAHHFKNYRSNGWKDIEVNKNFIIRLVPTSSYKKNFSMGRFIKDVHFAKNAYKGFKNFETPDIIISADNPLTLNYPSFKYAKEKNIPIIYDQMDLWPEFMENVASQFLKPFLKIMFKPVYKQREKNYKQLSGIIALGKNYLEKAKEIEITLNEKPQALIYNGIDVENFRVQLSRKIEVPNLPKIKNENEVWCVFAGTLGPSYDILTIIECAKRFKEEKNSKIRFIIAGSGPYEAEVIKASKELPNFNFVGKLLPKELIPIYGMCDIGLATYTSNSNVDMPDKFYDYTAAGLAVINSLKGEIYEFVEKYKVGVNYKASDIHSMYKSIEILLDNEKLSLFKKNSLELAMEFDEKVQNDKLLNIIRQILSM
;
A
#
# COMPACT_ATOMS: atom_id res chain seq x y z
N MET A 1 7.84 -36.45 -12.03
CA MET A 1 8.85 -36.81 -11.03
C MET A 1 8.86 -35.80 -9.88
N GLU A 2 8.66 -34.49 -10.10
CA GLU A 2 8.28 -33.56 -9.00
C GLU A 2 7.07 -34.06 -8.18
N LEU A 3 5.99 -34.50 -8.84
CA LEU A 3 4.82 -35.08 -8.16
C LEU A 3 5.07 -36.46 -7.50
N PHE A 4 6.13 -37.18 -7.87
CA PHE A 4 6.48 -38.49 -7.27
C PHE A 4 7.52 -38.34 -6.15
N VAL A 5 8.33 -37.27 -6.19
CA VAL A 5 9.40 -36.96 -5.23
C VAL A 5 8.89 -36.10 -4.07
N ILE A 6 7.95 -35.18 -4.31
CA ILE A 6 7.28 -34.41 -3.24
C ILE A 6 6.43 -35.33 -2.34
N GLY A 7 5.85 -36.39 -2.90
CA GLY A 7 5.11 -37.41 -2.13
C GLY A 7 5.97 -38.31 -1.23
N GLN A 8 7.31 -38.18 -1.28
CA GLN A 8 8.27 -39.01 -0.53
C GLN A 8 9.17 -38.18 0.43
N GLY A 9 9.00 -36.85 0.52
CA GLY A 9 9.60 -36.01 1.57
C GLY A 9 11.06 -35.57 1.36
N PHE A 10 11.48 -35.23 0.13
CA PHE A 10 12.85 -34.79 -0.16
C PHE A 10 12.95 -33.32 -0.65
N ASP A 11 13.95 -32.56 -0.17
CA ASP A 11 13.99 -31.08 -0.25
C ASP A 11 14.90 -30.46 -1.33
N LYS A 12 15.97 -31.14 -1.78
CA LYS A 12 16.93 -30.61 -2.78
C LYS A 12 17.53 -31.70 -3.68
N ILE A 13 17.75 -31.38 -4.95
CA ILE A 13 18.41 -32.24 -5.96
C ILE A 13 19.62 -31.52 -6.55
N LYS A 14 20.76 -32.20 -6.65
CA LYS A 14 21.98 -31.71 -7.33
C LYS A 14 22.37 -32.69 -8.44
N VAL A 15 22.60 -32.16 -9.64
CA VAL A 15 22.87 -32.98 -10.84
C VAL A 15 24.36 -32.87 -11.19
N GLY A 16 25.09 -33.98 -11.20
CA GLY A 16 26.46 -33.99 -11.75
C GLY A 16 27.32 -35.22 -11.43
N THR A 17 27.75 -35.87 -12.52
CA THR A 17 29.02 -36.58 -12.83
C THR A 17 28.80 -38.00 -13.35
N GLN A 18 29.44 -38.32 -14.48
CA GLN A 18 29.45 -39.65 -15.10
C GLN A 18 30.66 -40.45 -14.61
N VAL A 19 30.44 -41.70 -14.21
CA VAL A 19 31.51 -42.71 -14.00
C VAL A 19 31.11 -43.97 -14.77
N ASN A 20 32.00 -44.50 -15.61
CA ASN A 20 31.76 -45.70 -16.43
C ASN A 20 30.44 -45.72 -17.24
N LYS A 21 30.13 -44.62 -17.95
CA LYS A 21 28.92 -44.47 -18.81
C LYS A 21 27.57 -44.55 -18.07
N ILE A 22 27.56 -44.49 -16.73
CA ILE A 22 26.34 -44.44 -15.91
C ILE A 22 26.16 -43.01 -15.40
N SER A 23 24.96 -42.43 -15.60
CA SER A 23 24.57 -41.12 -15.06
C SER A 23 24.03 -41.30 -13.64
N ALA A 24 24.58 -40.57 -12.67
CA ALA A 24 24.10 -40.59 -11.30
C ALA A 24 23.43 -39.26 -10.91
N ALA A 25 22.27 -39.33 -10.26
CA ALA A 25 21.60 -38.18 -9.66
C ALA A 25 21.71 -38.24 -8.13
N GLN A 26 22.07 -37.12 -7.49
CA GLN A 26 22.08 -37.00 -6.03
C GLN A 26 20.84 -36.25 -5.53
N TYR A 27 20.20 -36.80 -4.51
CA TYR A 27 19.10 -36.13 -3.79
C TYR A 27 19.36 -36.16 -2.27
N TYR A 28 18.88 -35.11 -1.58
CA TYR A 28 19.08 -34.90 -0.14
C TYR A 28 17.79 -35.20 0.63
N ASN A 29 17.87 -36.04 1.66
CA ASN A 29 16.70 -36.48 2.44
C ASN A 29 16.69 -36.08 3.91
N GLY A 30 17.38 -35.00 4.27
CA GLY A 30 17.49 -34.56 5.66
C GLY A 30 18.49 -35.34 6.52
N ILE A 31 18.99 -36.50 6.07
CA ILE A 31 19.99 -37.33 6.80
C ILE A 31 21.28 -37.51 5.98
N GLY A 32 21.27 -37.21 4.68
CA GLY A 32 22.45 -37.24 3.80
C GLY A 32 22.08 -37.27 2.32
N PHE A 33 23.09 -37.36 1.45
CA PHE A 33 22.91 -37.52 -0.01
C PHE A 33 22.84 -39.00 -0.40
N LYS A 34 21.85 -39.40 -1.21
CA LYS A 34 21.77 -40.72 -1.86
C LYS A 34 21.91 -40.61 -3.38
N TYR A 35 22.49 -41.64 -4.00
CA TYR A 35 22.65 -41.75 -5.45
C TYR A 35 21.61 -42.70 -6.07
N VAL A 36 21.03 -42.32 -7.21
CA VAL A 36 20.27 -43.24 -8.07
C VAL A 36 21.05 -43.47 -9.36
N VAL A 37 21.24 -44.74 -9.70
CA VAL A 37 21.82 -45.19 -10.97
C VAL A 37 20.67 -45.39 -11.96
N CYS A 38 20.62 -44.61 -13.03
CA CYS A 38 19.69 -44.83 -14.14
C CYS A 38 20.47 -44.97 -15.46
N ASN A 39 19.94 -45.80 -16.36
CA ASN A 39 20.59 -46.02 -17.65
C ASN A 39 20.44 -44.78 -18.56
N LEU A 40 21.30 -44.64 -19.57
CA LEU A 40 21.34 -43.47 -20.45
C LEU A 40 19.99 -43.22 -21.16
N TRP A 41 19.23 -44.27 -21.43
CA TRP A 41 17.95 -44.20 -22.14
C TRP A 41 16.82 -43.67 -21.25
N GLU A 42 16.76 -44.10 -20.00
CA GLU A 42 15.86 -43.56 -18.97
C GLU A 42 16.20 -42.09 -18.67
N TYR A 43 17.49 -41.75 -18.59
CA TYR A 43 17.96 -40.38 -18.44
C TYR A 43 17.54 -39.49 -19.62
N LEU A 44 17.74 -39.95 -20.85
CA LEU A 44 17.37 -39.19 -22.06
C LEU A 44 15.85 -39.08 -22.22
N SER A 45 15.09 -40.14 -21.92
CA SER A 45 13.62 -40.13 -21.86
C SER A 45 13.11 -39.10 -20.84
N PHE A 46 13.72 -39.08 -19.65
CA PHE A 46 13.40 -38.14 -18.58
C PHE A 46 13.68 -36.68 -18.97
N VAL A 47 14.88 -36.40 -19.53
CA VAL A 47 15.28 -35.07 -20.01
C VAL A 47 14.41 -34.61 -21.17
N LYS A 48 14.02 -35.51 -22.08
CA LYS A 48 13.12 -35.20 -23.21
C LYS A 48 11.70 -34.88 -22.72
N LYS A 49 11.20 -35.62 -21.73
CA LYS A 49 9.88 -35.37 -21.08
C LYS A 49 9.83 -34.06 -20.28
N PHE A 50 10.98 -33.57 -19.79
CA PHE A 50 11.12 -32.27 -19.11
C PHE A 50 11.39 -31.10 -20.08
N LYS A 51 12.17 -31.31 -21.16
CA LYS A 51 12.41 -30.29 -22.19
C LYS A 51 11.13 -29.88 -22.93
N ASP A 52 10.16 -30.79 -23.07
CA ASP A 52 8.87 -30.50 -23.71
C ASP A 52 7.84 -29.82 -22.80
N ARG A 53 8.09 -29.69 -21.49
CA ARG A 53 7.27 -28.85 -20.61
C ARG A 53 7.92 -27.48 -20.47
N ARG A 54 7.81 -26.65 -21.51
CA ARG A 54 7.91 -25.20 -21.30
C ARG A 54 6.80 -24.83 -20.32
N VAL A 55 7.15 -24.50 -19.07
CA VAL A 55 6.21 -23.86 -18.15
C VAL A 55 5.87 -22.53 -18.80
N ILE A 56 4.70 -22.47 -19.45
CA ILE A 56 4.21 -21.24 -20.06
C ILE A 56 3.97 -20.30 -18.89
N MET A 57 4.77 -19.23 -18.85
CA MET A 57 4.67 -18.22 -17.82
C MET A 57 3.30 -17.56 -17.92
N LYS A 58 2.56 -17.60 -16.82
CA LYS A 58 1.21 -17.04 -16.73
C LYS A 58 1.26 -15.52 -16.80
N THR A 59 0.29 -14.91 -17.45
CA THR A 59 0.20 -13.46 -17.62
C THR A 59 -0.82 -12.85 -16.67
N VAL A 60 -0.39 -11.88 -15.88
CA VAL A 60 -1.22 -11.10 -14.95
C VAL A 60 -1.38 -9.69 -15.50
N TRP A 61 -2.63 -9.23 -15.62
CA TRP A 61 -2.91 -7.81 -15.89
C TRP A 61 -3.25 -7.09 -14.60
N LEU A 62 -2.51 -6.02 -14.31
CA LEU A 62 -2.86 -5.05 -13.29
C LEU A 62 -3.56 -3.87 -13.99
N VAL A 63 -4.75 -3.47 -13.56
CA VAL A 63 -5.49 -2.37 -14.18
C VAL A 63 -5.82 -1.32 -13.14
N ASN A 64 -5.14 -0.17 -13.22
CA ASN A 64 -5.33 0.95 -12.32
C ASN A 64 -4.84 2.25 -12.98
N PRO A 65 -5.73 3.24 -13.24
CA PRO A 65 -5.39 4.48 -13.93
C PRO A 65 -4.70 5.51 -13.04
N TYR A 66 -4.39 5.16 -11.79
CA TYR A 66 -3.79 6.02 -10.80
C TYR A 66 -2.46 5.44 -10.29
N GLY A 67 -1.81 6.20 -9.42
CA GLY A 67 -0.55 5.83 -8.81
C GLY A 67 0.67 6.35 -9.57
N PRO A 68 1.75 6.69 -8.85
CA PRO A 68 3.04 6.97 -9.47
C PRO A 68 3.66 5.73 -10.11
N ILE A 69 4.41 5.92 -11.19
CA ILE A 69 5.16 4.88 -11.88
C ILE A 69 6.66 4.95 -11.51
N GLU A 70 7.44 3.95 -11.95
CA GLU A 70 8.89 3.94 -11.74
C GLU A 70 9.54 5.22 -12.28
N GLY A 71 10.47 5.80 -11.50
CA GLY A 71 11.20 7.03 -11.84
C GLY A 71 10.51 8.33 -11.44
N GLU A 72 9.24 8.30 -11.02
CA GLU A 72 8.57 9.49 -10.47
C GLU A 72 9.02 9.75 -9.02
N LYS A 73 9.25 11.02 -8.65
CA LYS A 73 9.74 11.43 -7.32
C LYS A 73 8.64 11.36 -6.25
N TRP A 74 8.13 10.15 -5.99
CA TRP A 74 7.14 9.87 -4.94
C TRP A 74 7.40 8.50 -4.31
N ARG A 75 6.55 8.10 -3.34
CA ARG A 75 6.58 6.76 -2.75
C ARG A 75 6.21 5.70 -3.79
N ALA A 76 6.73 4.49 -3.60
CA ALA A 76 6.37 3.35 -4.43
C ALA A 76 4.87 3.04 -4.28
N TYR A 77 4.18 2.92 -5.41
CA TYR A 77 2.77 2.57 -5.43
C TYR A 77 2.55 1.06 -5.36
N SER A 78 1.49 0.61 -4.70
CA SER A 78 1.21 -0.82 -4.50
C SER A 78 1.19 -1.61 -5.81
N PHE A 79 0.64 -1.06 -6.90
CA PHE A 79 0.62 -1.76 -8.20
C PHE A 79 2.01 -1.88 -8.85
N ASN A 80 2.91 -0.93 -8.58
CA ASN A 80 4.31 -1.06 -9.00
C ASN A 80 5.03 -2.15 -8.17
N GLN A 81 4.75 -2.20 -6.86
CA GLN A 81 5.27 -3.26 -5.97
C GLN A 81 4.75 -4.63 -6.41
N PHE A 82 3.44 -4.77 -6.65
CA PHE A 82 2.80 -5.99 -7.16
C PHE A 82 3.46 -6.46 -8.45
N GLY A 83 3.65 -5.57 -9.42
CA GLY A 83 4.26 -5.93 -10.69
C GLY A 83 5.72 -6.40 -10.56
N LYS A 84 6.52 -5.71 -9.75
CA LYS A 84 7.91 -6.15 -9.46
C LYS A 84 7.94 -7.48 -8.71
N TYR A 85 7.03 -7.70 -7.76
CA TYR A 85 7.01 -8.91 -6.96
C TYR A 85 6.56 -10.13 -7.78
N LEU A 86 5.46 -10.01 -8.51
CA LEU A 86 4.90 -11.09 -9.33
C LEU A 86 5.83 -11.45 -10.50
N SER A 87 6.49 -10.47 -11.12
CA SER A 87 7.46 -10.73 -12.20
C SER A 87 8.68 -11.54 -11.75
N ARG A 88 9.13 -11.34 -10.50
CA ARG A 88 10.17 -12.16 -9.86
C ARG A 88 9.68 -13.56 -9.47
N ASN A 89 8.37 -13.74 -9.34
CA ASN A 89 7.72 -14.99 -8.92
C ASN A 89 7.10 -15.80 -10.08
N GLY A 90 7.61 -15.60 -11.31
CA GLY A 90 7.27 -16.43 -12.46
C GLY A 90 5.99 -16.03 -13.19
N PHE A 91 5.64 -14.75 -13.19
CA PHE A 91 4.54 -14.20 -14.00
C PHE A 91 5.06 -13.18 -15.00
N ASN A 92 4.42 -13.12 -16.17
CA ASN A 92 4.48 -11.95 -17.03
C ASN A 92 3.46 -10.94 -16.52
N VAL A 93 3.86 -9.70 -16.27
CA VAL A 93 2.97 -8.68 -15.70
C VAL A 93 2.85 -7.48 -16.64
N ILE A 94 1.61 -7.06 -16.88
CA ILE A 94 1.30 -5.84 -17.62
C ILE A 94 0.45 -4.95 -16.72
N TRP A 95 0.98 -3.79 -16.33
CA TRP A 95 0.21 -2.78 -15.61
C TRP A 95 -0.33 -1.71 -16.55
N TRP A 96 -1.65 -1.71 -16.74
CA TRP A 96 -2.39 -0.71 -17.48
C TRP A 96 -2.71 0.50 -16.59
N THR A 97 -2.06 1.63 -16.87
CA THR A 97 -2.28 2.89 -16.15
C THR A 97 -2.40 4.08 -17.11
N ALA A 98 -2.90 5.22 -16.62
CA ALA A 98 -3.10 6.40 -17.45
C ALA A 98 -1.75 7.03 -17.85
N ASN A 99 -1.67 7.54 -19.08
CA ASN A 99 -0.54 8.35 -19.52
C ASN A 99 -0.52 9.74 -18.88
N PHE A 100 -1.58 10.14 -18.16
CA PHE A 100 -1.64 11.37 -17.38
C PHE A 100 -1.42 11.08 -15.90
N ALA A 101 -0.40 11.71 -15.30
CA ALA A 101 -0.05 11.49 -13.91
C ALA A 101 -0.95 12.31 -12.96
N HIS A 102 -1.71 11.63 -12.10
CA HIS A 102 -2.63 12.27 -11.16
C HIS A 102 -1.94 13.23 -10.18
N HIS A 103 -0.80 12.84 -9.61
CA HIS A 103 -0.09 13.61 -8.60
C HIS A 103 0.64 14.82 -9.19
N PHE A 104 1.25 14.64 -10.37
CA PHE A 104 2.12 15.64 -10.98
C PHE A 104 1.39 16.53 -12.01
N LYS A 105 0.16 16.18 -12.39
CA LYS A 105 -0.69 16.91 -13.35
C LYS A 105 -0.02 17.14 -14.72
N ASN A 106 0.82 16.20 -15.15
CA ASN A 106 1.51 16.22 -16.43
C ASN A 106 1.32 14.90 -17.19
N TYR A 107 1.60 14.92 -18.50
CA TYR A 107 1.63 13.71 -19.31
C TYR A 107 2.98 12.99 -19.18
N ARG A 108 2.92 11.66 -19.11
CA ARG A 108 4.04 10.72 -19.12
C ARG A 108 4.45 10.33 -20.54
N SER A 109 3.54 10.45 -21.51
CA SER A 109 3.77 10.13 -22.91
C SER A 109 2.77 10.82 -23.85
N ASN A 110 3.20 11.04 -25.09
CA ASN A 110 2.33 11.40 -26.20
C ASN A 110 1.61 10.15 -26.70
N GLY A 111 0.42 9.86 -26.16
CA GLY A 111 -0.35 8.68 -26.51
C GLY A 111 0.12 7.39 -25.83
N TRP A 112 -0.08 6.25 -26.51
CA TRP A 112 0.26 4.92 -26.00
C TRP A 112 1.77 4.76 -25.86
N LYS A 113 2.23 4.17 -24.76
CA LYS A 113 3.65 3.86 -24.56
C LYS A 113 3.80 2.72 -23.55
N ASP A 114 4.66 1.76 -23.85
CA ASP A 114 5.10 0.77 -22.88
C ASP A 114 6.41 1.24 -22.23
N ILE A 115 6.52 1.07 -20.93
CA ILE A 115 7.72 1.29 -20.12
C ILE A 115 8.13 -0.06 -19.56
N GLU A 116 9.27 -0.56 -19.99
CA GLU A 116 9.84 -1.80 -19.46
C GLU A 116 10.48 -1.52 -18.09
N VAL A 117 9.93 -2.12 -17.03
CA VAL A 117 10.50 -2.05 -15.68
C VAL A 117 11.52 -3.16 -15.50
N ASN A 118 11.21 -4.35 -16.01
CA ASN A 118 12.12 -5.48 -16.17
C ASN A 118 11.57 -6.44 -17.24
N LYS A 119 12.34 -7.49 -17.58
CA LYS A 119 12.00 -8.49 -18.61
C LYS A 119 10.57 -9.04 -18.54
N ASN A 120 10.01 -9.21 -17.35
CA ASN A 120 8.69 -9.81 -17.15
C ASN A 120 7.68 -8.80 -16.57
N PHE A 121 7.99 -7.49 -16.56
CA PHE A 121 7.07 -6.45 -16.08
C PHE A 121 7.13 -5.19 -16.94
N ILE A 122 6.00 -4.90 -17.59
CA ILE A 122 5.79 -3.68 -18.36
C ILE A 122 4.69 -2.82 -17.75
N ILE A 123 4.88 -1.50 -17.81
CA ILE A 123 3.85 -0.50 -17.53
C ILE A 123 3.35 0.03 -18.86
N ARG A 124 2.07 -0.21 -19.15
CA ARG A 124 1.39 0.24 -20.36
C ARG A 124 0.60 1.51 -20.10
N LEU A 125 1.04 2.61 -20.71
CA LEU A 125 0.39 3.90 -20.62
C LEU A 125 -0.78 3.99 -21.61
N VAL A 126 -1.98 4.15 -21.07
CA VAL A 126 -3.24 4.33 -21.79
C VAL A 126 -3.50 5.83 -21.98
N PRO A 127 -3.75 6.31 -23.21
CA PRO A 127 -4.08 7.71 -23.47
C PRO A 127 -5.34 8.16 -22.73
N THR A 128 -5.27 9.29 -22.03
CA THR A 128 -6.39 9.94 -21.35
C THR A 128 -6.37 11.46 -21.54
N SER A 129 -7.44 12.14 -21.18
CA SER A 129 -7.43 13.61 -21.06
C SER A 129 -6.73 14.07 -19.78
N SER A 130 -6.36 15.36 -19.71
CA SER A 130 -5.79 16.00 -18.53
C SER A 130 -6.83 16.77 -17.71
N TYR A 131 -6.48 17.11 -16.46
CA TYR A 131 -7.30 17.97 -15.60
C TYR A 131 -6.44 18.66 -14.53
N LYS A 132 -6.93 19.77 -13.99
CA LYS A 132 -6.19 20.58 -12.98
C LYS A 132 -6.65 20.32 -11.54
N LYS A 133 -7.97 20.32 -11.28
CA LYS A 133 -8.55 20.20 -9.93
C LYS A 133 -8.91 18.75 -9.57
N ASN A 134 -8.56 18.30 -8.36
CA ASN A 134 -8.78 16.91 -7.89
C ASN A 134 -10.26 16.51 -7.83
N PHE A 135 -11.15 17.47 -7.58
CA PHE A 135 -12.60 17.32 -7.64
C PHE A 135 -13.11 18.15 -8.83
N SER A 136 -13.24 17.52 -10.01
CA SER A 136 -13.73 18.20 -11.21
C SER A 136 -14.31 17.23 -12.22
N MET A 137 -15.20 17.72 -13.09
CA MET A 137 -15.71 16.97 -14.23
C MET A 137 -14.58 16.50 -15.17
N GLY A 138 -13.44 17.20 -15.17
CA GLY A 138 -12.24 16.79 -15.90
C GLY A 138 -11.68 15.44 -15.43
N ARG A 139 -11.74 15.14 -14.12
CA ARG A 139 -11.36 13.83 -13.58
C ARG A 139 -12.30 12.73 -14.09
N PHE A 140 -13.60 13.00 -14.09
CA PHE A 140 -14.61 12.09 -14.64
C PHE A 140 -14.34 11.77 -16.12
N ILE A 141 -14.10 12.80 -16.93
CA ILE A 141 -13.79 12.64 -18.36
C ILE A 141 -12.50 11.83 -18.55
N LYS A 142 -11.47 12.07 -17.72
CA LYS A 142 -10.22 11.30 -17.72
C LYS A 142 -10.46 9.81 -17.49
N ASP A 143 -11.28 9.46 -16.50
CA ASP A 143 -11.61 8.08 -16.19
C ASP A 143 -12.45 7.41 -17.30
N VAL A 144 -13.39 8.14 -17.91
CA VAL A 144 -14.15 7.64 -19.08
C VAL A 144 -13.23 7.39 -20.28
N HIS A 145 -12.28 8.29 -20.56
CA HIS A 145 -11.30 8.11 -21.62
C HIS A 145 -10.39 6.91 -21.35
N PHE A 146 -9.92 6.75 -20.11
CA PHE A 146 -9.15 5.58 -19.70
C PHE A 146 -9.95 4.30 -19.96
N ALA A 147 -11.19 4.23 -19.47
CA ALA A 147 -12.03 3.05 -19.62
C ALA A 147 -12.23 2.66 -21.09
N LYS A 148 -12.58 3.62 -21.94
CA LYS A 148 -12.77 3.40 -23.39
C LYS A 148 -11.50 2.93 -24.09
N ASN A 149 -10.37 3.60 -23.82
CA ASN A 149 -9.11 3.30 -24.50
C ASN A 149 -8.48 2.00 -23.99
N ALA A 150 -8.56 1.73 -22.68
CA ALA A 150 -8.12 0.46 -22.10
C ALA A 150 -8.91 -0.71 -22.66
N TYR A 151 -10.26 -0.62 -22.74
CA TYR A 151 -11.07 -1.69 -23.34
C TYR A 151 -10.72 -1.96 -24.80
N LYS A 152 -10.50 -0.91 -25.60
CA LYS A 152 -10.03 -1.06 -26.99
C LYS A 152 -8.65 -1.74 -27.02
N GLY A 153 -7.75 -1.33 -26.13
CA GLY A 153 -6.45 -1.97 -25.93
C GLY A 153 -6.61 -3.45 -25.63
N PHE A 154 -7.39 -3.84 -24.62
CA PHE A 154 -7.55 -5.24 -24.20
C PHE A 154 -7.91 -6.20 -25.33
N LYS A 155 -8.63 -5.74 -26.36
CA LYS A 155 -8.99 -6.56 -27.53
C LYS A 155 -7.84 -6.80 -28.52
N ASN A 156 -6.82 -5.95 -28.48
CA ASN A 156 -5.71 -5.95 -29.43
C ASN A 156 -4.43 -6.59 -28.87
N PHE A 157 -4.41 -6.99 -27.60
CA PHE A 157 -3.26 -7.62 -26.96
C PHE A 157 -3.60 -9.03 -26.49
N GLU A 158 -2.57 -9.81 -26.16
CA GLU A 158 -2.70 -11.18 -25.67
C GLU A 158 -3.56 -11.26 -24.40
N THR A 159 -4.51 -12.19 -24.40
CA THR A 159 -5.41 -12.43 -23.26
C THR A 159 -4.60 -12.83 -22.02
N PRO A 160 -4.79 -12.18 -20.86
CA PRO A 160 -4.14 -12.60 -19.62
C PRO A 160 -4.81 -13.84 -19.03
N ASP A 161 -4.10 -14.51 -18.12
CA ASP A 161 -4.65 -15.61 -17.32
C ASP A 161 -5.48 -15.08 -16.14
N ILE A 162 -5.20 -13.87 -15.64
CA ILE A 162 -5.93 -13.24 -14.55
C ILE A 162 -5.83 -11.72 -14.61
N ILE A 163 -6.88 -11.02 -14.16
CA ILE A 163 -6.90 -9.56 -14.05
C ILE A 163 -7.04 -9.14 -12.59
N ILE A 164 -6.21 -8.20 -12.14
CA ILE A 164 -6.35 -7.48 -10.87
C ILE A 164 -6.73 -6.05 -11.18
N SER A 165 -7.93 -5.64 -10.75
CA SER A 165 -8.48 -4.32 -11.04
C SER A 165 -8.60 -3.50 -9.77
N ALA A 166 -8.00 -2.31 -9.75
CA ALA A 166 -8.18 -1.38 -8.64
C ALA A 166 -9.49 -0.62 -8.71
N ASP A 167 -9.89 -0.13 -7.54
CA ASP A 167 -10.99 0.80 -7.36
C ASP A 167 -10.83 2.06 -8.23
N ASN A 168 -11.92 2.47 -8.87
CA ASN A 168 -12.04 3.77 -9.52
C ASN A 168 -13.46 4.28 -9.26
N PRO A 169 -13.63 5.53 -8.79
CA PRO A 169 -14.93 6.13 -8.44
C PRO A 169 -15.97 6.25 -9.57
N LEU A 170 -15.90 5.49 -10.66
CA LEU A 170 -16.87 5.51 -11.74
C LEU A 170 -17.13 4.09 -12.23
N THR A 171 -17.95 3.37 -11.46
CA THR A 171 -18.48 2.05 -11.74
C THR A 171 -19.43 2.01 -12.95
N LEU A 172 -19.23 2.80 -14.00
CA LEU A 172 -19.98 2.65 -15.25
C LEU A 172 -19.13 1.86 -16.25
N ASN A 173 -19.32 0.53 -16.25
CA ASN A 173 -18.72 -0.43 -17.19
C ASN A 173 -17.18 -0.36 -17.26
N TYR A 174 -16.54 -0.58 -16.11
CA TYR A 174 -15.08 -0.66 -16.08
C TYR A 174 -14.60 -1.76 -17.05
N PRO A 175 -13.59 -1.45 -17.89
CA PRO A 175 -13.20 -2.28 -19.02
C PRO A 175 -12.78 -3.68 -18.59
N SER A 176 -12.20 -3.83 -17.39
CA SER A 176 -11.74 -5.11 -16.87
C SER A 176 -12.88 -6.10 -16.63
N PHE A 177 -13.95 -5.69 -15.94
CA PHE A 177 -15.09 -6.57 -15.67
C PHE A 177 -15.77 -7.02 -16.97
N LYS A 178 -15.96 -6.07 -17.89
CA LYS A 178 -16.56 -6.37 -19.20
C LYS A 178 -15.70 -7.36 -19.99
N TYR A 179 -14.41 -7.10 -20.08
CA TYR A 179 -13.49 -7.95 -20.84
C TYR A 179 -13.27 -9.32 -20.19
N ALA A 180 -13.14 -9.36 -18.85
CA ALA A 180 -13.04 -10.59 -18.07
C ALA A 180 -14.25 -11.50 -18.34
N LYS A 181 -15.47 -10.94 -18.32
CA LYS A 181 -16.69 -11.68 -18.67
C LYS A 181 -16.70 -12.16 -20.12
N GLU A 182 -16.29 -11.32 -21.07
CA GLU A 182 -16.27 -11.69 -22.50
C GLU A 182 -15.27 -12.80 -22.83
N LYS A 183 -14.21 -12.93 -22.04
CA LYS A 183 -13.12 -13.88 -22.26
C LYS A 183 -13.03 -14.99 -21.20
N ASN A 184 -13.97 -15.04 -20.25
CA ASN A 184 -13.97 -15.96 -19.10
C ASN A 184 -12.65 -15.93 -18.32
N ILE A 185 -12.11 -14.73 -18.07
CA ILE A 185 -10.87 -14.55 -17.31
C ILE A 185 -11.23 -14.34 -15.84
N PRO A 186 -10.57 -15.02 -14.89
CA PRO A 186 -10.75 -14.73 -13.47
C PRO A 186 -10.33 -13.30 -13.15
N ILE A 187 -11.08 -12.65 -12.26
CA ILE A 187 -10.84 -11.25 -11.88
C ILE A 187 -10.81 -11.09 -10.35
N ILE A 188 -9.77 -10.43 -9.88
CA ILE A 188 -9.60 -9.96 -8.50
C ILE A 188 -9.88 -8.46 -8.48
N TYR A 189 -10.67 -8.00 -7.51
CA TYR A 189 -10.87 -6.58 -7.27
C TYR A 189 -10.07 -6.12 -6.06
N ASP A 190 -9.41 -4.98 -6.18
CA ASP A 190 -8.70 -4.32 -5.09
C ASP A 190 -9.53 -3.13 -4.57
N GLN A 191 -10.22 -3.35 -3.44
CA GLN A 191 -11.04 -2.36 -2.77
C GLN A 191 -10.15 -1.40 -1.98
N MET A 192 -9.99 -0.18 -2.51
CA MET A 192 -9.16 0.86 -1.91
C MET A 192 -9.95 2.05 -1.33
N ASP A 193 -11.21 2.22 -1.73
CA ASP A 193 -12.04 3.37 -1.35
C ASP A 193 -13.52 2.95 -1.16
N LEU A 194 -14.35 3.77 -0.54
CA LEU A 194 -15.80 3.56 -0.41
C LEU A 194 -16.54 4.72 -1.06
N TRP A 195 -16.27 4.95 -2.34
CA TRP A 195 -17.03 5.93 -3.11
C TRP A 195 -18.27 5.29 -3.73
N PRO A 196 -19.50 5.84 -3.56
CA PRO A 196 -19.80 7.19 -3.07
C PRO A 196 -20.21 7.26 -1.59
N GLU A 197 -20.18 6.17 -0.83
CA GLU A 197 -20.57 6.13 0.59
C GLU A 197 -19.86 7.19 1.43
N PHE A 198 -18.58 7.45 1.17
CA PHE A 198 -17.85 8.52 1.85
C PHE A 198 -18.40 9.91 1.53
N MET A 199 -18.81 10.17 0.29
CA MET A 199 -19.44 11.45 -0.06
C MET A 199 -20.78 11.62 0.64
N GLU A 200 -21.56 10.53 0.76
CA GLU A 200 -22.82 10.56 1.49
C GLU A 200 -22.61 10.79 2.98
N ASN A 201 -21.56 10.23 3.58
CA ASN A 201 -21.29 10.36 5.01
C ASN A 201 -20.96 11.79 5.42
N VAL A 202 -20.19 12.51 4.60
CA VAL A 202 -19.81 13.92 4.84
C VAL A 202 -20.87 14.93 4.40
N ALA A 203 -21.88 14.51 3.62
CA ALA A 203 -22.95 15.39 3.18
C ALA A 203 -23.89 15.75 4.34
N SER A 204 -24.54 16.92 4.23
CA SER A 204 -25.55 17.35 5.20
C SER A 204 -26.69 16.34 5.27
N GLN A 205 -27.30 16.18 6.45
CA GLN A 205 -28.33 15.15 6.70
C GLN A 205 -29.53 15.26 5.73
N PHE A 206 -29.84 16.49 5.29
CA PHE A 206 -30.88 16.77 4.29
C PHE A 206 -30.53 16.30 2.87
N LEU A 207 -29.24 16.30 2.49
CA LEU A 207 -28.78 15.88 1.16
C LEU A 207 -28.59 14.36 1.04
N LYS A 208 -28.41 13.64 2.15
CA LYS A 208 -28.13 12.19 2.13
C LYS A 208 -29.16 11.36 1.36
N PRO A 209 -30.49 11.54 1.53
CA PRO A 209 -31.48 10.76 0.77
C PRO A 209 -31.39 11.00 -0.74
N PHE A 210 -31.18 12.25 -1.14
CA PHE A 210 -31.02 12.63 -2.55
C PHE A 210 -29.77 11.99 -3.16
N LEU A 211 -28.63 12.05 -2.47
CA LEU A 211 -27.39 11.45 -2.94
C LEU A 211 -27.52 9.93 -3.11
N LYS A 212 -28.17 9.23 -2.17
CA LYS A 212 -28.43 7.78 -2.29
C LYS A 212 -29.23 7.42 -3.54
N ILE A 213 -30.24 8.23 -3.89
CA ILE A 213 -31.03 8.04 -5.11
C ILE A 213 -30.17 8.30 -6.34
N MET A 214 -29.41 9.40 -6.34
CA MET A 214 -28.51 9.78 -7.43
C MET A 214 -27.45 8.70 -7.71
N PHE A 215 -26.91 8.08 -6.67
CA PHE A 215 -25.89 7.03 -6.77
C PHE A 215 -26.45 5.60 -6.91
N LYS A 216 -27.77 5.41 -6.93
CA LYS A 216 -28.39 4.08 -7.13
C LYS A 216 -27.86 3.30 -8.35
N PRO A 217 -27.59 3.91 -9.53
CA PRO A 217 -26.99 3.20 -10.66
C PRO A 217 -25.57 2.69 -10.37
N VAL A 218 -24.79 3.47 -9.62
CA VAL A 218 -23.42 3.15 -9.20
C VAL A 218 -23.41 1.93 -8.28
N TYR A 219 -24.32 1.89 -7.30
CA TYR A 219 -24.47 0.75 -6.39
C TYR A 219 -24.86 -0.53 -7.12
N LYS A 220 -25.91 -0.47 -7.97
CA LYS A 220 -26.36 -1.63 -8.77
C LYS A 220 -25.25 -2.19 -9.66
N GLN A 221 -24.46 -1.31 -10.27
CA GLN A 221 -23.37 -1.76 -11.13
C GLN A 221 -22.20 -2.34 -10.32
N ARG A 222 -21.95 -1.84 -9.10
CA ARG A 222 -20.97 -2.43 -8.18
C ARG A 222 -21.39 -3.83 -7.75
N GLU A 223 -22.64 -4.03 -7.32
CA GLU A 223 -23.18 -5.36 -6.99
C GLU A 223 -23.03 -6.34 -8.16
N LYS A 224 -23.38 -5.90 -9.38
CA LYS A 224 -23.21 -6.72 -10.60
C LYS A 224 -21.75 -7.09 -10.85
N ASN A 225 -20.82 -6.18 -10.59
CA ASN A 225 -19.39 -6.45 -10.73
C ASN A 225 -18.91 -7.46 -9.68
N TYR A 226 -19.36 -7.34 -8.43
CA TYR A 226 -18.89 -8.20 -7.33
C TYR A 226 -19.30 -9.65 -7.51
N LYS A 227 -20.48 -9.89 -8.09
CA LYS A 227 -20.94 -11.24 -8.46
C LYS A 227 -19.97 -12.00 -9.37
N GLN A 228 -19.20 -11.28 -10.19
CA GLN A 228 -18.29 -11.85 -11.18
C GLN A 228 -16.88 -12.10 -10.63
N LEU A 229 -16.58 -11.65 -9.40
CA LEU A 229 -15.25 -11.76 -8.83
C LEU A 229 -14.86 -13.21 -8.58
N SER A 230 -13.62 -13.56 -8.92
CA SER A 230 -12.99 -14.82 -8.53
C SER A 230 -12.29 -14.69 -7.18
N GLY A 231 -11.99 -13.47 -6.75
CA GLY A 231 -11.47 -13.15 -5.42
C GLY A 231 -11.47 -11.64 -5.17
N ILE A 232 -11.10 -11.24 -3.95
CA ILE A 232 -11.07 -9.84 -3.55
C ILE A 232 -9.86 -9.55 -2.66
N ILE A 233 -9.21 -8.42 -2.88
CA ILE A 233 -8.24 -7.87 -1.96
C ILE A 233 -8.72 -6.49 -1.51
N ALA A 234 -8.29 -6.04 -0.33
CA ALA A 234 -8.66 -4.74 0.16
C ALA A 234 -7.54 -4.09 0.96
N LEU A 235 -7.49 -2.75 0.92
CA LEU A 235 -6.49 -1.94 1.59
C LEU A 235 -6.67 -1.88 3.12
N GLY A 236 -7.84 -2.27 3.62
CA GLY A 236 -8.20 -2.18 5.04
C GLY A 236 -9.38 -3.09 5.38
N LYS A 237 -9.52 -3.41 6.66
CA LYS A 237 -10.52 -4.34 7.17
C LYS A 237 -11.95 -3.87 6.85
N ASN A 238 -12.22 -2.58 7.05
CA ASN A 238 -13.54 -2.02 6.78
C ASN A 238 -13.91 -2.12 5.29
N TYR A 239 -12.93 -1.96 4.40
CA TYR A 239 -13.13 -2.09 2.96
C TYR A 239 -13.47 -3.53 2.56
N LEU A 240 -12.78 -4.51 3.13
CA LEU A 240 -13.06 -5.93 2.86
C LEU A 240 -14.44 -6.33 3.37
N GLU A 241 -14.76 -5.99 4.63
CA GLU A 241 -16.06 -6.30 5.21
C GLU A 241 -17.18 -5.61 4.43
N LYS A 242 -16.99 -4.36 4.01
CA LYS A 242 -17.99 -3.66 3.21
C LYS A 242 -18.25 -4.35 1.87
N ALA A 243 -17.20 -4.87 1.23
CA ALA A 243 -17.38 -5.60 -0.02
C ALA A 243 -18.16 -6.91 0.18
N LYS A 244 -17.91 -7.62 1.30
CA LYS A 244 -18.64 -8.84 1.67
C LYS A 244 -20.10 -8.58 2.05
N GLU A 245 -20.40 -7.42 2.64
CA GLU A 245 -21.79 -6.97 2.87
C GLU A 245 -22.53 -6.75 1.54
N ILE A 246 -21.84 -6.21 0.53
CA ILE A 246 -22.43 -5.95 -0.80
C ILE A 246 -22.67 -7.26 -1.57
N GLU A 247 -21.75 -8.23 -1.47
CA GLU A 247 -21.86 -9.52 -2.14
C GLU A 247 -21.42 -10.66 -1.23
N ILE A 248 -22.40 -11.34 -0.65
CA ILE A 248 -22.18 -12.38 0.37
C ILE A 248 -21.37 -13.58 -0.15
N THR A 249 -21.44 -13.89 -1.45
CA THR A 249 -20.66 -15.00 -2.03
C THR A 249 -19.15 -14.77 -1.98
N LEU A 250 -18.69 -13.54 -1.70
CA LEU A 250 -17.28 -13.26 -1.47
C LEU A 250 -16.72 -13.94 -0.21
N ASN A 251 -17.57 -14.32 0.75
CA ASN A 251 -17.14 -15.07 1.94
C ASN A 251 -16.49 -16.42 1.60
N GLU A 252 -16.93 -17.04 0.50
CA GLU A 252 -16.47 -18.37 0.07
C GLU A 252 -15.36 -18.27 -1.00
N LYS A 253 -14.96 -17.06 -1.37
CA LYS A 253 -13.95 -16.81 -2.42
C LYS A 253 -12.60 -16.43 -1.81
N PRO A 254 -11.49 -16.69 -2.52
CA PRO A 254 -10.16 -16.22 -2.14
C PRO A 254 -10.15 -14.72 -1.80
N GLN A 255 -9.64 -14.37 -0.62
CA GLN A 255 -9.63 -13.00 -0.13
C GLN A 255 -8.43 -12.69 0.76
N ALA A 256 -7.95 -11.43 0.75
CA ALA A 256 -6.91 -10.97 1.68
C ALA A 256 -6.98 -9.47 1.95
N LEU A 257 -6.55 -9.09 3.15
CA LEU A 257 -6.16 -7.72 3.48
C LEU A 257 -4.72 -7.48 3.04
N ILE A 258 -4.56 -6.52 2.14
CA ILE A 258 -3.27 -6.15 1.54
C ILE A 258 -3.09 -4.65 1.75
N TYR A 259 -2.34 -4.30 2.78
CA TYR A 259 -1.97 -2.92 3.07
C TYR A 259 -1.03 -2.38 1.98
N ASN A 260 -0.84 -1.05 1.90
CA ASN A 260 0.05 -0.44 0.90
C ASN A 260 1.49 -0.97 0.95
N GLY A 261 1.90 -1.51 2.09
CA GLY A 261 3.22 -2.07 2.30
C GLY A 261 4.29 -1.00 2.46
N ILE A 262 5.37 -1.37 3.14
CA ILE A 262 6.59 -0.59 3.22
C ILE A 262 7.79 -1.54 3.21
N ASP A 263 8.85 -1.19 2.50
CA ASP A 263 10.14 -1.89 2.58
C ASP A 263 10.79 -1.52 3.93
N VAL A 264 10.46 -2.29 4.98
CA VAL A 264 10.82 -1.96 6.37
C VAL A 264 12.33 -1.94 6.54
N GLU A 265 13.03 -2.90 5.94
CA GLU A 265 14.47 -3.03 6.04
C GLU A 265 15.18 -1.82 5.41
N ASN A 266 14.87 -1.51 4.16
CA ASN A 266 15.44 -0.37 3.46
C ASN A 266 15.02 0.96 4.10
N PHE A 267 13.80 1.07 4.64
CA PHE A 267 13.37 2.26 5.38
C PHE A 267 14.22 2.48 6.63
N ARG A 268 14.48 1.42 7.41
CA ARG A 268 15.29 1.49 8.64
C ARG A 268 16.75 1.84 8.38
N VAL A 269 17.34 1.31 7.32
CA VAL A 269 18.70 1.69 6.90
C VAL A 269 18.81 3.20 6.66
N GLN A 270 17.72 3.82 6.20
CA GLN A 270 17.69 5.25 5.87
C GLN A 270 17.44 6.17 7.07
N LEU A 271 17.03 5.66 8.23
CA LEU A 271 16.75 6.46 9.44
C LEU A 271 18.00 7.19 9.96
N SER A 272 19.18 6.59 9.80
CA SER A 272 20.46 7.14 10.29
C SER A 272 21.12 8.12 9.30
N ARG A 273 20.49 8.39 8.15
CA ARG A 273 21.04 9.33 7.17
C ARG A 273 21.08 10.74 7.76
N LYS A 274 22.14 11.48 7.41
CA LYS A 274 22.24 12.89 7.78
C LYS A 274 21.35 13.71 6.85
N ILE A 275 20.58 14.62 7.43
CA ILE A 275 19.83 15.65 6.73
C ILE A 275 20.08 16.98 7.43
N GLU A 276 20.28 18.04 6.65
CA GLU A 276 20.38 19.39 7.20
C GLU A 276 19.03 20.09 7.06
N VAL A 277 18.46 20.47 8.20
CA VAL A 277 17.21 21.21 8.27
C VAL A 277 17.46 22.51 9.02
N PRO A 278 17.32 23.69 8.38
CA PRO A 278 17.73 24.98 8.95
C PRO A 278 17.16 25.35 10.32
N ASN A 279 16.02 24.76 10.71
CA ASN A 279 15.26 25.12 11.91
C ASN A 279 15.12 23.98 12.92
N LEU A 280 15.97 22.95 12.84
CA LEU A 280 15.95 21.82 13.77
C LEU A 280 17.27 21.75 14.54
N PRO A 281 17.26 21.58 15.89
CA PRO A 281 18.49 21.39 16.64
C PRO A 281 19.30 20.20 16.10
N LYS A 282 20.62 20.35 16.00
CA LYS A 282 21.50 19.28 15.51
C LYS A 282 21.68 18.15 16.52
N ILE A 283 21.50 18.45 17.81
CA ILE A 283 21.68 17.51 18.92
C ILE A 283 20.39 17.52 19.73
N LYS A 284 19.87 16.32 19.97
CA LYS A 284 18.74 16.07 20.86
C LYS A 284 19.29 15.76 22.25
N ASN A 285 18.81 16.49 23.26
CA ASN A 285 19.20 16.23 24.64
C ASN A 285 18.59 14.90 25.13
N GLU A 286 19.27 14.19 26.03
CA GLU A 286 18.84 12.85 26.49
C GLU A 286 17.44 12.83 27.10
N ASN A 287 17.02 13.93 27.72
CA ASN A 287 15.70 14.07 28.36
C ASN A 287 14.63 14.69 27.46
N GLU A 288 14.95 14.98 26.19
CA GLU A 288 13.99 15.52 25.24
C GLU A 288 13.22 14.40 24.51
N VAL A 289 11.90 14.57 24.43
CA VAL A 289 10.98 13.75 23.65
C VAL A 289 10.55 14.54 22.42
N TRP A 290 10.82 13.99 21.24
CA TRP A 290 10.55 14.66 19.97
C TRP A 290 9.34 14.03 19.27
N CYS A 291 8.34 14.86 19.00
CA CYS A 291 7.11 14.51 18.29
C CYS A 291 7.19 14.99 16.84
N VAL A 292 6.80 14.17 15.88
CA VAL A 292 6.77 14.53 14.45
C VAL A 292 5.38 14.44 13.85
N PHE A 293 4.98 15.47 13.13
CA PHE A 293 3.89 15.42 12.17
C PHE A 293 4.45 15.66 10.76
N ALA A 294 4.19 14.74 9.83
CA ALA A 294 4.62 14.89 8.45
C ALA A 294 3.46 14.68 7.47
N GLY A 295 2.96 15.76 6.85
CA GLY A 295 1.86 15.66 5.90
C GLY A 295 1.29 16.99 5.44
N THR A 296 0.12 16.95 4.81
CA THR A 296 -0.59 18.16 4.38
C THR A 296 -1.03 18.98 5.60
N LEU A 297 -0.77 20.28 5.59
CA LEU A 297 -1.20 21.22 6.62
C LEU A 297 -2.59 21.75 6.26
N GLY A 298 -3.63 20.91 6.36
CA GLY A 298 -4.97 21.23 5.88
C GLY A 298 -6.09 20.75 6.80
N PRO A 299 -7.36 21.05 6.47
CA PRO A 299 -8.52 20.89 7.36
C PRO A 299 -8.88 19.44 7.74
N SER A 300 -8.37 18.45 7.01
CA SER A 300 -8.52 17.03 7.38
C SER A 300 -7.55 16.60 8.49
N TYR A 301 -6.56 17.43 8.82
CA TYR A 301 -5.52 17.16 9.80
C TYR A 301 -5.66 18.10 10.99
N ASP A 302 -5.47 17.56 12.19
CA ASP A 302 -5.75 18.27 13.44
C ASP A 302 -4.57 19.16 13.87
N ILE A 303 -4.07 19.98 12.94
CA ILE A 303 -2.85 20.79 13.08
C ILE A 303 -2.98 21.84 14.17
N LEU A 304 -4.16 22.47 14.26
CA LEU A 304 -4.41 23.52 15.25
C LEU A 304 -4.32 22.97 16.68
N THR A 305 -4.79 21.74 16.91
CA THR A 305 -4.65 21.07 18.21
C THR A 305 -3.20 20.80 18.57
N ILE A 306 -2.34 20.46 17.60
CA ILE A 306 -0.89 20.33 17.83
C ILE A 306 -0.30 21.67 18.31
N ILE A 307 -0.65 22.78 17.66
CA ILE A 307 -0.16 24.12 18.02
C ILE A 307 -0.60 24.49 19.44
N GLU A 308 -1.88 24.31 19.77
CA GLU A 308 -2.40 24.61 21.11
C GLU A 308 -1.81 23.69 22.19
N CYS A 309 -1.55 22.42 21.86
CA CYS A 309 -0.86 21.50 22.75
C CYS A 309 0.59 21.96 23.02
N ALA A 310 1.31 22.41 21.99
CA ALA A 310 2.66 22.95 22.13
C ALA A 310 2.69 24.23 23.00
N LYS A 311 1.72 25.13 22.83
CA LYS A 311 1.53 26.31 23.70
C LYS A 311 1.35 25.91 25.16
N ARG A 312 0.49 24.94 25.42
CA ARG A 312 0.24 24.47 26.79
C ARG A 312 1.49 23.92 27.46
N PHE A 313 2.27 23.07 26.77
CA PHE A 313 3.54 22.57 27.32
C PHE A 313 4.55 23.69 27.60
N LYS A 314 4.57 24.75 26.78
CA LYS A 314 5.38 25.95 27.04
C LYS A 314 4.91 26.68 28.30
N GLU A 315 3.61 26.89 28.47
CA GLU A 315 3.03 27.59 29.63
C GLU A 315 3.30 26.85 30.94
N GLU A 316 3.25 25.52 30.92
CA GLU A 316 3.58 24.66 32.06
C GLU A 316 5.11 24.51 32.27
N LYS A 317 5.93 25.22 31.49
CA LYS A 317 7.39 25.22 31.55
C LYS A 317 8.02 23.83 31.36
N ASN A 318 7.34 22.95 30.63
CA ASN A 318 7.85 21.62 30.30
C ASN A 318 8.71 21.69 29.03
N SER A 319 10.01 21.90 29.21
CA SER A 319 10.99 21.98 28.11
C SER A 319 11.38 20.62 27.53
N LYS A 320 10.85 19.51 28.05
CA LYS A 320 11.21 18.17 27.59
C LYS A 320 10.62 17.84 26.22
N ILE A 321 9.59 18.54 25.76
CA ILE A 321 8.89 18.17 24.52
C ILE A 321 9.26 19.10 23.39
N ARG A 322 9.46 18.53 22.19
CA ARG A 322 9.61 19.27 20.94
C ARG A 322 8.65 18.74 19.88
N PHE A 323 8.01 19.64 19.16
CA PHE A 323 7.13 19.33 18.04
C PHE A 323 7.81 19.70 16.72
N ILE A 324 7.90 18.74 15.80
CA ILE A 324 8.55 18.89 14.50
C ILE A 324 7.48 18.71 13.43
N ILE A 325 7.22 19.78 12.68
CA ILE A 325 6.13 19.83 11.70
C ILE A 325 6.72 19.94 10.29
N ALA A 326 6.50 18.92 9.47
CA ALA A 326 6.88 18.87 8.07
C ALA A 326 5.63 18.86 7.19
N GLY A 327 5.58 19.74 6.21
CA GLY A 327 4.41 19.84 5.34
C GLY A 327 4.26 21.16 4.60
N SER A 328 3.17 21.24 3.87
CA SER A 328 2.66 22.45 3.22
C SER A 328 1.15 22.38 3.18
N GLY A 329 0.46 23.53 3.13
CA GLY A 329 -0.99 23.54 2.95
C GLY A 329 -1.67 24.81 3.47
N PRO A 330 -3.01 24.83 3.50
CA PRO A 330 -3.78 25.99 3.95
C PRO A 330 -3.40 26.54 5.33
N TYR A 331 -2.93 25.70 6.27
CA TYR A 331 -2.53 26.11 7.63
C TYR A 331 -1.04 26.40 7.80
N GLU A 332 -0.31 26.61 6.70
CA GLU A 332 1.13 26.85 6.74
C GLU A 332 1.49 28.17 7.44
N ALA A 333 0.67 29.22 7.28
CA ALA A 333 0.90 30.51 7.93
C ALA A 333 0.83 30.41 9.46
N GLU A 334 -0.14 29.66 9.99
CA GLU A 334 -0.34 29.38 11.40
C GLU A 334 0.82 28.57 11.98
N VAL A 335 1.29 27.55 11.24
CA VAL A 335 2.43 26.72 11.62
C VAL A 335 3.73 27.53 11.64
N ILE A 336 3.96 28.38 10.65
CA ILE A 336 5.11 29.30 10.61
C ILE A 336 5.05 30.26 11.80
N LYS A 337 3.89 30.87 12.07
CA LYS A 337 3.70 31.78 13.21
C LYS A 337 4.01 31.07 14.54
N ALA A 338 3.44 29.88 14.75
CA ALA A 338 3.70 29.08 15.94
C ALA A 338 5.20 28.76 16.11
N SER A 339 5.90 28.43 15.03
CA SER A 339 7.35 28.13 15.09
C SER A 339 8.24 29.33 15.47
N LYS A 340 7.75 30.56 15.27
CA LYS A 340 8.46 31.77 15.70
C LYS A 340 8.16 32.13 17.16
N GLU A 341 6.98 31.78 17.65
CA GLU A 341 6.48 32.13 18.99
C GLU A 341 6.81 31.07 20.06
N LEU A 342 7.00 29.81 19.64
CA LEU A 342 7.12 28.65 20.53
C LEU A 342 8.50 27.98 20.38
N PRO A 343 9.36 28.00 21.42
CA PRO A 343 10.72 27.43 21.35
C PRO A 343 10.72 25.89 21.25
N ASN A 344 9.60 25.25 21.59
CA ASN A 344 9.36 23.82 21.50
C ASN A 344 8.66 23.39 20.20
N PHE A 345 8.52 24.28 19.22
CA PHE A 345 7.81 23.99 17.97
C PHE A 345 8.66 24.39 16.76
N ASN A 346 8.97 23.42 15.90
CA ASN A 346 9.89 23.57 14.78
C ASN A 346 9.17 23.23 13.47
N PHE A 347 9.00 24.23 12.60
CA PHE A 347 8.53 24.01 11.24
C PHE A 347 9.71 23.76 10.30
N VAL A 348 9.71 22.62 9.62
CA VAL A 348 10.80 22.16 8.75
C VAL A 348 10.49 22.25 7.26
N GLY A 349 9.35 22.84 6.89
CA GLY A 349 8.94 23.00 5.50
C GLY A 349 8.40 21.72 4.87
N LYS A 350 8.20 21.77 3.55
CA LYS A 350 7.77 20.63 2.75
C LYS A 350 8.97 19.76 2.39
N LEU A 351 8.92 18.50 2.79
CA LEU A 351 9.94 17.49 2.51
C LEU A 351 9.38 16.40 1.60
N LEU A 352 10.24 15.83 0.76
CA LEU A 352 9.94 14.62 0.00
C LEU A 352 9.92 13.40 0.92
N PRO A 353 9.21 12.31 0.55
CA PRO A 353 9.14 11.11 1.38
C PRO A 353 10.49 10.58 1.86
N LYS A 354 11.52 10.60 1.01
CA LYS A 354 12.88 10.15 1.38
C LYS A 354 13.60 11.06 2.38
N GLU A 355 13.26 12.35 2.38
CA GLU A 355 13.83 13.36 3.28
C GLU A 355 13.18 13.31 4.67
N LEU A 356 11.95 12.78 4.76
CA LEU A 356 11.25 12.58 6.02
C LEU A 356 11.82 11.42 6.86
N ILE A 357 12.36 10.38 6.21
CA ILE A 357 12.89 9.20 6.89
C ILE A 357 13.96 9.56 7.95
N PRO A 358 15.02 10.33 7.65
CA PRO A 358 15.99 10.72 8.67
C PRO A 358 15.40 11.60 9.78
N ILE A 359 14.35 12.39 9.50
CA ILE A 359 13.64 13.16 10.53
C ILE A 359 12.93 12.23 11.50
N TYR A 360 12.28 11.17 10.99
CA TYR A 360 11.67 10.15 11.85
C TYR A 360 12.73 9.46 12.73
N GLY A 361 13.94 9.24 12.22
CA GLY A 361 15.05 8.67 12.99
C GLY A 361 15.50 9.50 14.20
N MET A 362 15.18 10.79 14.24
CA MET A 362 15.49 11.69 15.38
C MET A 362 14.35 11.75 16.42
N CYS A 363 13.16 11.26 16.07
CA CYS A 363 11.94 11.43 16.85
C CYS A 363 11.64 10.22 17.75
N ASP A 364 10.70 10.40 18.67
CA ASP A 364 10.18 9.32 19.53
C ASP A 364 8.70 9.05 19.29
N ILE A 365 7.96 10.09 18.92
CA ILE A 365 6.50 10.04 18.80
C ILE A 365 6.08 10.49 17.40
N GLY A 366 5.32 9.66 16.70
CA GLY A 366 4.65 10.00 15.45
C GLY A 366 3.22 10.49 15.70
N LEU A 367 2.88 11.67 15.19
CA LEU A 367 1.56 12.28 15.32
C LEU A 367 0.70 11.89 14.11
N ALA A 368 -0.16 10.89 14.29
CA ALA A 368 -1.21 10.49 13.36
C ALA A 368 -2.51 11.25 13.69
N THR A 369 -2.45 12.57 13.53
CA THR A 369 -3.47 13.52 14.00
C THR A 369 -4.38 14.00 12.87
N TYR A 370 -5.63 13.57 12.94
CA TYR A 370 -6.70 13.81 11.97
C TYR A 370 -7.91 14.45 12.64
N THR A 371 -8.65 15.27 11.91
CA THR A 371 -9.91 15.83 12.42
C THR A 371 -11.01 14.77 12.40
N SER A 372 -12.09 14.99 13.14
CA SER A 372 -13.26 14.09 13.17
C SER A 372 -13.94 13.89 11.81
N ASN A 373 -13.66 14.80 10.85
CA ASN A 373 -14.18 14.75 9.49
C ASN A 373 -13.25 14.01 8.52
N SER A 374 -12.14 13.44 9.00
CA SER A 374 -11.23 12.65 8.17
C SER A 374 -11.85 11.30 7.83
N ASN A 375 -11.78 10.93 6.55
CA ASN A 375 -12.23 9.62 6.04
C ASN A 375 -11.06 8.65 5.81
N VAL A 376 -9.89 8.94 6.37
CA VAL A 376 -8.70 8.09 6.21
C VAL A 376 -8.83 6.88 7.13
N ASP A 377 -8.85 5.68 6.56
CA ASP A 377 -8.88 4.44 7.33
C ASP A 377 -7.46 4.01 7.71
N MET A 378 -6.61 3.75 6.71
CA MET A 378 -5.23 3.30 6.88
C MET A 378 -4.22 4.31 6.30
N PRO A 379 -3.71 5.26 7.10
CA PRO A 379 -2.81 6.29 6.62
C PRO A 379 -1.38 5.79 6.44
N ASP A 380 -0.74 6.27 5.38
CA ASP A 380 0.68 6.11 5.12
C ASP A 380 1.61 6.45 6.30
N LYS A 381 1.24 7.46 7.10
CA LYS A 381 2.00 7.89 8.29
C LYS A 381 2.13 6.77 9.31
N PHE A 382 1.10 5.92 9.46
CA PHE A 382 1.13 4.84 10.44
C PHE A 382 2.18 3.79 10.06
N TYR A 383 2.30 3.45 8.78
CA TYR A 383 3.37 2.57 8.28
C TYR A 383 4.75 3.20 8.51
N ASP A 384 4.91 4.48 8.15
CA ASP A 384 6.19 5.17 8.28
C ASP A 384 6.63 5.27 9.76
N TYR A 385 5.71 5.60 10.66
CA TYR A 385 6.00 5.75 12.09
C TYR A 385 6.29 4.42 12.78
N THR A 386 5.54 3.37 12.47
CA THR A 386 5.81 2.03 12.99
C THR A 386 7.14 1.49 12.45
N ALA A 387 7.43 1.66 11.15
CA ALA A 387 8.71 1.29 10.55
C ALA A 387 9.91 2.03 11.18
N ALA A 388 9.72 3.31 11.52
CA ALA A 388 10.69 4.12 12.26
C ALA A 388 10.82 3.75 13.75
N GLY A 389 9.91 2.94 14.30
CA GLY A 389 9.89 2.60 15.72
C GLY A 389 9.44 3.74 16.63
N LEU A 390 8.57 4.62 16.14
CA LEU A 390 7.99 5.69 16.92
C LEU A 390 6.76 5.20 17.69
N ALA A 391 6.57 5.66 18.92
CA ALA A 391 5.27 5.56 19.56
C ALA A 391 4.26 6.42 18.78
N VAL A 392 3.01 5.97 18.66
CA VAL A 392 2.01 6.66 17.83
C VAL A 392 0.98 7.38 18.70
N ILE A 393 0.75 8.66 18.43
CA ILE A 393 -0.46 9.34 18.93
C ILE A 393 -1.46 9.43 17.79
N ASN A 394 -2.63 8.85 18.00
CA ASN A 394 -3.64 8.69 16.94
C ASN A 394 -4.98 9.31 17.35
N SER A 395 -5.67 9.98 16.40
CA SER A 395 -7.08 10.37 16.58
C SER A 395 -8.06 9.65 15.66
N LEU A 396 -7.58 8.88 14.68
CA LEU A 396 -8.45 8.10 13.81
C LEU A 396 -9.21 7.05 14.61
N LYS A 397 -10.40 6.71 14.13
CA LYS A 397 -11.18 5.58 14.61
C LYS A 397 -10.91 4.36 13.72
N GLY A 398 -11.63 3.26 13.95
CA GLY A 398 -11.52 2.06 13.12
C GLY A 398 -10.20 1.32 13.33
N GLU A 399 -9.61 0.84 12.23
CA GLU A 399 -8.52 -0.14 12.26
C GLU A 399 -7.26 0.38 12.97
N ILE A 400 -6.89 1.65 12.77
CA ILE A 400 -5.74 2.25 13.46
C ILE A 400 -5.99 2.36 14.97
N TYR A 401 -7.21 2.72 15.38
CA TYR A 401 -7.56 2.77 16.80
C TYR A 401 -7.38 1.39 17.43
N GLU A 402 -7.91 0.35 16.76
CA GLU A 402 -7.79 -1.05 17.19
C GLU A 402 -6.32 -1.49 17.27
N PHE A 403 -5.48 -1.11 16.29
CA PHE A 403 -4.06 -1.43 16.31
C PHE A 403 -3.30 -0.75 17.45
N VAL A 404 -3.58 0.52 17.73
CA VAL A 404 -2.96 1.26 18.83
C VAL A 404 -3.26 0.58 20.18
N GLU A 405 -4.51 0.20 20.42
CA GLU A 405 -4.92 -0.50 21.66
C GLU A 405 -4.36 -1.92 21.74
N LYS A 406 -4.56 -2.72 20.68
CA LYS A 406 -4.23 -4.15 20.66
C LYS A 406 -2.73 -4.40 20.77
N TYR A 407 -1.94 -3.67 19.98
CA TYR A 407 -0.49 -3.88 19.90
C TYR A 407 0.28 -2.95 20.85
N LYS A 408 -0.41 -2.07 21.60
CA LYS A 408 0.21 -1.13 22.54
C LYS A 408 1.37 -0.37 21.88
N VAL A 409 1.09 0.23 20.73
CA VAL A 409 2.09 0.98 19.94
C VAL A 409 2.01 2.49 20.20
N GLY A 410 1.13 2.92 21.10
CA GLY A 410 0.78 4.33 21.20
C GLY A 410 -0.39 4.64 22.11
N VAL A 411 -0.94 5.84 21.97
CA VAL A 411 -2.12 6.32 22.70
C VAL A 411 -3.12 6.94 21.73
N ASN A 412 -4.38 6.55 21.87
CA ASN A 412 -5.49 7.19 21.15
C ASN A 412 -5.93 8.47 21.89
N TYR A 413 -6.19 9.55 21.15
CA TYR A 413 -6.78 10.78 21.66
C TYR A 413 -8.07 11.15 20.91
N LYS A 414 -8.88 12.01 21.51
CA LYS A 414 -10.09 12.52 20.86
C LYS A 414 -9.72 13.65 19.88
N ALA A 415 -10.05 13.47 18.60
CA ALA A 415 -9.81 14.49 17.57
C ALA A 415 -10.32 15.87 18.01
N SER A 416 -9.50 16.91 17.78
CA SER A 416 -9.80 18.30 18.11
C SER A 416 -10.00 18.60 19.60
N ASP A 417 -9.56 17.69 20.48
CA ASP A 417 -9.56 17.86 21.93
C ASP A 417 -8.12 18.05 22.44
N ILE A 418 -7.79 19.31 22.76
CA ILE A 418 -6.47 19.72 23.26
C ILE A 418 -6.12 19.00 24.56
N HIS A 419 -7.09 18.83 25.47
CA HIS A 419 -6.84 18.19 26.76
C HIS A 419 -6.53 16.71 26.57
N SER A 420 -7.28 16.03 25.70
CA SER A 420 -7.03 14.63 25.37
C SER A 420 -5.66 14.45 24.72
N MET A 421 -5.28 15.28 23.74
CA MET A 421 -3.96 15.20 23.10
C MET A 421 -2.82 15.44 24.10
N TYR A 422 -2.95 16.47 24.93
CA TYR A 422 -1.99 16.78 25.98
C TYR A 422 -1.79 15.59 26.93
N LYS A 423 -2.87 14.96 27.39
CA LYS A 423 -2.80 13.79 28.28
C LYS A 423 -2.14 12.60 27.60
N SER A 424 -2.41 12.38 26.31
CA SER A 424 -1.75 11.32 25.54
C SER A 424 -0.24 11.53 25.44
N ILE A 425 0.21 12.76 25.24
CA ILE A 425 1.65 13.09 25.24
C ILE A 425 2.24 12.94 26.64
N GLU A 426 1.55 13.41 27.68
CA GLU A 426 1.99 13.28 29.08
C GLU A 426 2.22 11.82 29.47
N ILE A 427 1.35 10.90 29.03
CA ILE A 427 1.52 9.45 29.24
C ILE A 427 2.84 8.94 28.61
N LEU A 428 3.24 9.50 27.47
CA LEU A 428 4.46 9.13 26.75
C LEU A 428 5.71 9.87 27.21
N LEU A 429 5.61 10.74 28.22
CA LEU A 429 6.78 11.25 28.96
C LEU A 429 7.33 10.25 29.97
N ASP A 430 6.57 9.19 30.25
CA ASP A 430 7.06 8.04 31.00
C ASP A 430 8.00 7.20 30.11
N ASN A 431 9.26 7.11 30.51
CA ASN A 431 10.31 6.45 29.72
C ASN A 431 10.03 4.95 29.50
N GLU A 432 9.41 4.26 30.46
CA GLU A 432 9.11 2.84 30.33
C GLU A 432 7.99 2.62 29.31
N LYS A 433 6.91 3.41 29.39
CA LYS A 433 5.81 3.37 28.43
C LYS A 433 6.28 3.75 27.03
N LEU A 434 7.05 4.82 26.90
CA LEU A 434 7.59 5.27 25.62
C LEU A 434 8.45 4.19 24.99
N SER A 435 9.37 3.59 25.76
CA SER A 435 10.26 2.52 25.28
C SER A 435 9.48 1.28 24.86
N LEU A 436 8.47 0.87 25.65
CA LEU A 436 7.60 -0.24 25.33
C LEU A 436 6.86 -0.01 24.00
N PHE A 437 6.26 1.17 23.83
CA PHE A 437 5.47 1.46 22.63
C PHE A 437 6.36 1.59 21.39
N LYS A 438 7.54 2.20 21.50
CA LYS A 438 8.53 2.26 20.41
C LYS A 438 8.97 0.85 20.00
N LYS A 439 9.24 -0.04 20.96
CA LYS A 439 9.57 -1.45 20.69
C LYS A 439 8.43 -2.16 19.96
N ASN A 440 7.19 -2.04 20.47
CA ASN A 440 6.04 -2.69 19.85
C ASN A 440 5.77 -2.15 18.44
N SER A 441 5.99 -0.85 18.21
CA SER A 441 5.91 -0.24 16.88
C SER A 441 6.90 -0.87 15.91
N LEU A 442 8.15 -1.11 16.35
CA LEU A 442 9.16 -1.80 15.52
C LEU A 442 8.72 -3.22 15.17
N GLU A 443 8.12 -3.95 16.11
CA GLU A 443 7.63 -5.31 15.86
C GLU A 443 6.43 -5.30 14.91
N LEU A 444 5.44 -4.43 15.15
CA LEU A 444 4.24 -4.30 14.33
C LEU A 444 4.55 -3.92 12.88
N ALA A 445 5.59 -3.13 12.63
CA ALA A 445 5.98 -2.72 11.28
C ALA A 445 6.18 -3.90 10.33
N MET A 446 6.62 -5.06 10.83
CA MET A 446 6.86 -6.26 10.02
C MET A 446 5.56 -6.84 9.45
N GLU A 447 4.41 -6.61 10.11
CA GLU A 447 3.09 -6.97 9.58
C GLU A 447 2.70 -6.14 8.36
N PHE A 448 3.36 -5.00 8.15
CA PHE A 448 3.17 -4.12 6.99
C PHE A 448 4.32 -4.20 5.99
N ASP A 449 5.25 -5.14 6.18
CA ASP A 449 6.36 -5.29 5.23
C ASP A 449 5.83 -5.61 3.82
N GLU A 450 6.41 -4.97 2.81
CA GLU A 450 5.96 -5.11 1.44
C GLU A 450 6.02 -6.57 0.97
N LYS A 451 7.02 -7.36 1.40
CA LYS A 451 7.11 -8.77 1.03
C LYS A 451 5.95 -9.56 1.62
N VAL A 452 5.61 -9.32 2.89
CA VAL A 452 4.48 -9.95 3.57
C VAL A 452 3.16 -9.62 2.87
N GLN A 453 2.95 -8.36 2.45
CA GLN A 453 1.74 -7.96 1.73
C GLN A 453 1.66 -8.61 0.35
N ASN A 454 2.78 -8.64 -0.37
CA ASN A 454 2.86 -9.23 -1.69
C ASN A 454 2.74 -10.77 -1.68
N ASP A 455 3.21 -11.44 -0.61
CA ASP A 455 3.03 -12.89 -0.43
C ASP A 455 1.54 -13.26 -0.30
N LYS A 456 0.74 -12.43 0.40
CA LYS A 456 -0.73 -12.60 0.44
C LYS A 456 -1.35 -12.50 -0.95
N LEU A 457 -0.93 -11.52 -1.76
CA LEU A 457 -1.40 -11.37 -3.14
C LEU A 457 -1.06 -12.60 -3.99
N LEU A 458 0.21 -13.03 -3.93
CA LEU A 458 0.70 -14.17 -4.69
C LEU A 458 -0.08 -15.46 -4.36
N ASN A 459 -0.40 -15.68 -3.08
CA ASN A 459 -1.17 -16.83 -2.63
C ASN A 459 -2.58 -16.84 -3.22
N ILE A 460 -3.28 -15.70 -3.23
CA ILE A 460 -4.62 -15.59 -3.84
C ILE A 460 -4.56 -15.86 -5.34
N ILE A 461 -3.59 -15.28 -6.05
CA ILE A 461 -3.44 -15.48 -7.49
C ILE A 461 -3.24 -16.97 -7.79
N ARG A 462 -2.35 -17.64 -7.03
CA ARG A 462 -2.08 -19.08 -7.21
C ARG A 462 -3.31 -19.93 -6.90
N GLN A 463 -4.05 -19.61 -5.84
CA GLN A 463 -5.29 -20.30 -5.50
C GLN A 463 -6.31 -20.20 -6.63
N ILE A 464 -6.54 -19.00 -7.17
CA ILE A 464 -7.51 -18.78 -8.25
C ILE A 464 -7.07 -19.45 -9.55
N LEU A 465 -5.79 -19.40 -9.91
CA LEU A 465 -5.27 -20.04 -11.13
C LEU A 465 -5.21 -21.57 -11.04
N SER A 466 -5.44 -22.14 -9.85
CA SER A 466 -5.48 -23.59 -9.61
C SER A 466 -6.90 -24.18 -9.61
N MET A 467 -7.93 -23.33 -9.56
CA MET A 467 -9.34 -23.70 -9.73
C MET A 467 -9.65 -23.93 -11.21
#